data_AF-A0A950NQP6-F1
#
_entry.id   AF-A0A950NQP6-F1
#
_cell.length_a   1.000
_cell.length_b   1.000
_cell.length_c   1.000
_cell.angle_alpha   90.00
_cell.angle_beta   90.00
_cell.angle_gamma   90.00
#
_symmetry.space_group_name_H-M   'P 1'
#
loop_
_entity.id
_entity.type
_entity.pdbx_description
1 polymer ?
#
loop_
_entity_poly.entity_id
_entity_poly.type
_entity_poly.pdbx_seq_one_letter_code
_entity_poly.pdbx_strand_id
1 'polypeptide(L)'
;MPRLPFTVAPSSNGEYVPGPASSRDRDVVTAALAVADDAARRAGMERRRFLHTAGGVAALLSVFNLASCSSHRSARSARPATPGGTHVVPPSHDIAACEHALGSQGELIVDVHSHHVMPDGPWRHTAPDTVRLVQDMLPQCGAADPFECASRAAYLHDMFLASDTTLALLSDVPSTGPDDAPLPFGDALGTQQFADSLTHGGAERVLVHNVIAPNFGDVRARLDGMEATAATRHVAAFKVYTAWGPNQHGFALDDPAVGLPVLQKAHDLGVKVCIAHKGLPLVHFDPTHNGPADLVGGVAPVPGHEL
;
A
#
# COMPACT_ATOMS: atom_id res chain seq x y z
N MET A 1 29.53 3.65 2.98
CA MET A 1 29.31 3.58 1.51
C MET A 1 28.20 4.56 1.15
N PRO A 2 28.23 5.22 -0.03
CA PRO A 2 27.10 6.03 -0.50
C PRO A 2 25.84 5.14 -0.62
N ARG A 3 24.68 5.64 -0.19
CA ARG A 3 23.40 4.98 -0.46
C ARG A 3 22.97 5.30 -1.89
N LEU A 4 22.48 4.28 -2.60
CA LEU A 4 21.81 4.46 -3.88
C LEU A 4 20.46 5.19 -3.68
N PRO A 5 19.88 5.80 -4.72
CA PRO A 5 18.60 6.51 -4.61
C PRO A 5 17.47 5.63 -4.07
N PHE A 6 17.47 4.34 -4.43
CA PHE A 6 16.57 3.33 -3.87
C PHE A 6 17.25 1.96 -3.79
N THR A 7 16.71 1.07 -2.96
CA THR A 7 17.32 -0.23 -2.64
C THR A 7 17.22 -1.19 -3.82
N VAL A 8 18.34 -1.83 -4.17
CA VAL A 8 18.41 -2.89 -5.19
C VAL A 8 18.09 -4.27 -4.62
N ALA A 9 18.48 -4.49 -3.36
CA ALA A 9 18.24 -5.74 -2.67
C ALA A 9 16.74 -5.91 -2.34
N PRO A 10 16.28 -7.17 -2.20
CA PRO A 10 14.96 -7.46 -1.66
C PRO A 10 14.70 -6.65 -0.38
N SER A 11 13.60 -5.90 -0.39
CA SER A 11 13.20 -5.02 0.71
C SER A 11 11.84 -5.47 1.25
N SER A 12 11.62 -5.27 2.55
CA SER A 12 10.33 -5.52 3.19
C SER A 12 9.45 -4.29 3.07
N ASN A 13 8.14 -4.49 2.90
CA ASN A 13 7.10 -3.50 3.14
C ASN A 13 6.54 -3.60 4.58
N GLY A 14 7.16 -4.39 5.47
CA GLY A 14 6.65 -4.73 6.80
C GLY A 14 5.82 -6.02 6.85
N GLU A 15 5.35 -6.53 5.71
CA GLU A 15 4.49 -7.73 5.65
C GLU A 15 5.27 -9.02 5.35
N TYR A 16 6.46 -8.90 4.74
CA TYR A 16 7.30 -10.02 4.33
C TYR A 16 8.75 -9.84 4.74
N VAL A 17 9.40 -10.87 5.27
CA VAL A 17 10.83 -10.83 5.58
C VAL A 17 11.63 -11.18 4.31
N PRO A 18 12.34 -10.21 3.69
CA PRO A 18 13.10 -10.47 2.48
C PRO A 18 14.29 -11.40 2.74
N GLY A 19 14.58 -12.26 1.75
CA GLY A 19 15.84 -13.00 1.73
C GLY A 19 17.05 -12.07 1.61
N PRO A 20 18.27 -12.57 1.90
CA PRO A 20 19.49 -11.77 1.77
C PRO A 20 19.76 -11.40 0.31
N ALA A 21 20.49 -10.29 0.11
CA ALA A 21 20.92 -9.86 -1.21
C ALA A 21 21.71 -10.96 -1.94
N SER A 22 21.27 -11.28 -3.15
CA SER A 22 21.90 -12.26 -4.02
C SER A 22 23.23 -11.75 -4.59
N SER A 23 23.97 -12.60 -5.32
CA SER A 23 25.12 -12.14 -6.09
C SER A 23 24.71 -11.14 -7.17
N ARG A 24 23.57 -11.40 -7.84
CA ARG A 24 23.00 -10.50 -8.86
C ARG A 24 22.72 -9.12 -8.29
N ASP A 25 22.13 -9.03 -7.10
CA ASP A 25 21.83 -7.73 -6.48
C ASP A 25 23.11 -6.94 -6.20
N ARG A 26 24.16 -7.61 -5.74
CA ARG A 26 25.48 -7.00 -5.52
C ARG A 26 26.14 -6.54 -6.82
N ASP A 27 26.00 -7.30 -7.89
CA ASP A 27 26.51 -6.94 -9.22
C ASP A 27 25.79 -5.70 -9.76
N VAL A 28 24.45 -5.64 -9.59
CA VAL A 28 23.63 -4.47 -9.98
C VAL A 28 24.01 -3.25 -9.15
N VAL A 29 24.20 -3.37 -7.84
CA VAL A 29 24.68 -2.26 -6.99
C VAL A 29 26.03 -1.75 -7.47
N THR A 30 26.96 -2.65 -7.78
CA THR A 30 28.30 -2.29 -8.26
C THR A 30 28.23 -1.56 -9.60
N ALA A 31 27.43 -2.07 -10.54
CA ALA A 31 27.20 -1.45 -11.83
C ALA A 31 26.53 -0.07 -11.69
N ALA A 32 25.53 0.07 -10.83
CA ALA A 32 24.85 1.34 -10.58
C ALA A 32 25.80 2.40 -10.01
N LEU A 33 26.66 2.03 -9.07
CA LEU A 33 27.66 2.94 -8.52
C LEU A 33 28.69 3.37 -9.59
N ALA A 34 29.11 2.46 -10.47
CA ALA A 34 30.02 2.80 -11.56
C ALA A 34 29.39 3.76 -12.59
N VAL A 35 28.12 3.53 -12.97
CA VAL A 35 27.38 4.44 -13.85
C VAL A 35 27.17 5.80 -13.19
N ALA A 36 26.85 5.83 -11.90
CA ALA A 36 26.71 7.07 -11.14
C ALA A 36 28.04 7.83 -11.01
N ASP A 37 29.18 7.15 -10.83
CA ASP A 37 30.51 7.77 -10.83
C ASP A 37 30.83 8.43 -12.18
N ASP A 38 30.55 7.76 -13.30
CA ASP A 38 30.77 8.34 -14.63
C ASP A 38 29.89 9.55 -14.89
N ALA A 39 28.60 9.43 -14.58
CA ALA A 39 27.63 10.50 -14.77
C ALA A 39 27.93 11.71 -13.87
N ALA A 40 28.29 11.49 -12.61
CA ALA A 40 28.69 12.54 -11.68
C ALA A 40 29.91 13.32 -12.20
N ARG A 41 30.92 12.64 -12.75
CA ARG A 41 32.10 13.30 -13.36
C ARG A 41 31.70 14.14 -14.57
N ARG A 42 30.84 13.64 -15.45
CA ARG A 42 30.34 14.38 -16.62
C ARG A 42 29.51 15.60 -16.23
N ALA A 43 28.75 15.49 -15.14
CA ALA A 43 27.95 16.59 -14.59
C ALA A 43 28.77 17.57 -13.71
N GLY A 44 30.07 17.31 -13.48
CA GLY A 44 30.91 18.14 -12.61
C GLY A 44 30.52 18.09 -11.13
N MET A 45 29.95 16.98 -10.65
CA MET A 45 29.47 16.81 -9.28
C MET A 45 30.24 15.74 -8.51
N GLU A 46 30.23 15.85 -7.18
CA GLU A 46 30.63 14.74 -6.31
C GLU A 46 29.55 13.65 -6.33
N ARG A 47 29.96 12.37 -6.34
CA ARG A 47 29.06 11.21 -6.49
C ARG A 47 27.93 11.22 -5.46
N ARG A 48 28.19 11.47 -4.18
CA ARG A 48 27.11 11.46 -3.16
C ARG A 48 26.07 12.51 -3.48
N ARG A 49 26.50 13.73 -3.84
CA ARG A 49 25.57 14.79 -4.25
C ARG A 49 24.79 14.39 -5.50
N PHE A 50 25.44 13.80 -6.50
CA PHE A 50 24.79 13.32 -7.71
C PHE A 50 23.72 12.26 -7.45
N LEU A 51 23.98 11.30 -6.53
CA LEU A 51 23.03 10.25 -6.16
C LEU A 51 21.75 10.80 -5.48
N HIS A 52 21.74 12.06 -5.03
CA HIS A 52 20.55 12.74 -4.50
C HIS A 52 19.78 13.56 -5.56
N THR A 53 20.12 13.41 -6.84
CA THR A 53 19.44 14.12 -7.96
C THR A 53 18.59 13.16 -8.79
N ALA A 54 17.74 13.70 -9.67
CA ALA A 54 17.02 12.92 -10.68
C ALA A 54 17.98 12.19 -11.65
N GLY A 55 19.18 12.74 -11.90
CA GLY A 55 20.24 12.05 -12.65
C GLY A 55 20.73 10.76 -11.96
N GLY A 56 20.78 10.77 -10.62
CA GLY A 56 21.08 9.58 -9.82
C GLY A 56 20.01 8.49 -9.97
N VAL A 57 18.73 8.86 -9.93
CA VAL A 57 17.59 7.97 -10.18
C VAL A 57 17.67 7.39 -11.59
N ALA A 58 17.90 8.25 -12.60
CA ALA A 58 18.05 7.86 -14.00
C ALA A 58 19.20 6.87 -14.22
N ALA A 59 20.35 7.09 -13.57
CA ALA A 59 21.49 6.17 -13.62
C ALA A 59 21.11 4.77 -13.11
N LEU A 60 20.42 4.71 -11.97
CA LEU A 60 20.01 3.44 -11.37
C LEU A 60 18.95 2.72 -12.22
N LEU A 61 17.92 3.42 -12.72
CA LEU A 61 16.91 2.85 -13.62
C LEU A 61 17.53 2.28 -14.90
N SER A 62 18.52 2.97 -15.46
CA SER A 62 19.25 2.50 -16.64
C SER A 62 19.96 1.16 -16.37
N VAL A 63 20.59 1.02 -15.20
CA VAL A 63 21.25 -0.23 -14.81
C VAL A 63 20.23 -1.36 -14.63
N PHE A 64 19.07 -1.11 -14.03
CA PHE A 64 18.01 -2.12 -13.92
C PHE A 64 17.52 -2.61 -15.28
N ASN A 65 17.36 -1.70 -16.24
CA ASN A 65 16.96 -2.06 -17.60
C ASN A 65 18.02 -2.97 -18.27
N LEU A 66 19.31 -2.59 -18.18
CA LEU A 66 20.40 -3.42 -18.71
C LEU A 66 20.51 -4.78 -18.01
N ALA A 67 20.41 -4.82 -16.68
CA ALA A 67 20.49 -6.03 -15.88
C ALA A 67 19.33 -7.00 -16.11
N SER A 68 18.18 -6.47 -16.55
CA SER A 68 17.03 -7.27 -16.98
C SER A 68 17.27 -7.91 -18.34
N CYS A 69 17.86 -7.17 -19.28
CA CYS A 69 18.18 -7.65 -20.64
C CYS A 69 19.28 -8.73 -20.66
N SER A 70 20.25 -8.67 -19.76
CA SER A 70 21.37 -9.63 -19.68
C SER A 70 21.01 -10.96 -19.03
N SER A 71 19.79 -11.11 -18.50
CA SER A 71 19.34 -12.37 -17.90
C SER A 71 18.88 -13.37 -18.97
N HIS A 72 19.78 -14.29 -19.37
CA HIS A 72 19.50 -15.37 -20.32
C HIS A 72 18.42 -16.40 -19.89
N ARG A 73 17.67 -16.15 -18.81
CA ARG A 73 16.55 -17.01 -18.36
C ARG A 73 15.20 -16.69 -19.02
N SER A 74 15.10 -15.61 -19.79
CA SER A 74 13.87 -15.25 -20.54
C SER A 74 13.57 -16.20 -21.71
N ALA A 75 14.54 -17.00 -22.16
CA ALA A 75 14.38 -17.87 -23.34
C ALA A 75 13.44 -19.09 -23.16
N ARG A 76 12.87 -19.34 -21.96
CA ARG A 76 12.02 -20.52 -21.70
C ARG A 76 10.53 -20.23 -21.44
N SER A 77 10.09 -18.98 -21.49
CA SER A 77 8.66 -18.64 -21.47
C SER A 77 8.41 -17.30 -22.17
N ALA A 78 8.85 -17.20 -23.42
CA ALA A 78 8.58 -16.01 -24.24
C ALA A 78 7.19 -16.14 -24.87
N ARG A 79 6.13 -15.94 -24.08
CA ARG A 79 5.00 -15.18 -24.65
C ARG A 79 5.57 -13.79 -24.93
N PRO A 80 5.30 -13.18 -26.10
CA PRO A 80 5.68 -11.80 -26.33
C PRO A 80 4.86 -10.94 -25.36
N ALA A 81 5.42 -10.70 -24.17
CA ALA A 81 4.90 -9.71 -23.27
C ALA A 81 5.37 -8.37 -23.84
N THR A 82 4.51 -7.71 -24.61
CA THR A 82 4.63 -6.26 -24.78
C THR A 82 4.69 -5.67 -23.36
N PRO A 83 5.74 -4.90 -23.02
CA PRO A 83 5.80 -4.24 -21.72
C PRO A 83 4.51 -3.46 -21.46
N GLY A 84 4.04 -3.44 -20.22
CA GLY A 84 2.86 -2.64 -19.82
C GLY A 84 3.03 -1.13 -20.01
N GLY A 85 4.27 -0.69 -20.26
CA GLY A 85 4.65 0.66 -20.64
C GLY A 85 6.17 0.78 -20.77
N THR A 86 6.63 1.87 -21.37
CA THR A 86 8.05 2.26 -21.38
C THR A 86 8.16 3.73 -21.03
N HIS A 87 9.22 4.10 -20.32
CA HIS A 87 9.52 5.50 -20.03
C HIS A 87 10.89 5.85 -20.59
N VAL A 88 10.98 7.03 -21.24
CA VAL A 88 12.23 7.51 -21.81
C VAL A 88 12.96 8.31 -20.74
N VAL A 89 14.08 7.77 -20.29
CA VAL A 89 14.93 8.43 -19.30
C VAL A 89 16.08 9.13 -20.05
N PRO A 90 16.27 10.45 -19.86
CA PRO A 90 17.40 11.18 -20.45
C PRO A 90 18.76 10.65 -19.98
N PRO A 91 19.87 11.01 -20.65
CA PRO A 91 21.21 10.68 -20.16
C PRO A 91 21.40 11.17 -18.73
N SER A 92 21.82 10.28 -17.83
CA SER A 92 21.86 10.56 -16.38
C SER A 92 22.74 11.74 -15.94
N HIS A 93 23.65 12.21 -16.81
CA HIS A 93 24.48 13.38 -16.55
C HIS A 93 23.78 14.71 -16.90
N ASP A 94 22.66 14.68 -17.64
CA ASP A 94 21.81 15.85 -17.90
C ASP A 94 20.73 15.95 -16.82
N ILE A 95 21.11 16.56 -15.70
CA ILE A 95 20.28 16.60 -14.49
C ILE A 95 18.97 17.36 -14.73
N ALA A 96 19.02 18.47 -15.47
CA ALA A 96 17.83 19.26 -15.75
C ALA A 96 16.83 18.49 -16.62
N ALA A 97 17.31 17.76 -17.63
CA ALA A 97 16.45 16.90 -18.42
C ALA A 97 15.86 15.76 -17.57
N CYS A 98 16.66 15.13 -16.70
CA CYS A 98 16.18 14.09 -15.79
C CYS A 98 15.14 14.64 -14.80
N GLU A 99 15.33 15.84 -14.24
CA GLU A 99 14.37 16.49 -13.34
C GLU A 99 13.05 16.77 -14.05
N HIS A 100 13.11 17.26 -15.29
CA HIS A 100 11.91 17.47 -16.08
C HIS A 100 11.19 16.15 -16.43
N ALA A 101 11.94 15.11 -16.77
CA ALA A 101 11.36 13.82 -17.18
C ALA A 101 10.81 12.99 -16.02
N LEU A 102 11.43 13.08 -14.83
CA LEU A 102 11.10 12.25 -13.66
C LEU A 102 10.33 13.01 -12.56
N GLY A 103 10.28 14.33 -12.63
CA GLY A 103 9.46 15.13 -11.71
C GLY A 103 7.98 15.00 -12.04
N SER A 104 7.12 15.24 -11.04
CA SER A 104 5.68 15.19 -11.24
C SER A 104 5.24 16.14 -12.37
N GLN A 105 4.46 15.60 -13.28
CA GLN A 105 3.79 16.32 -14.37
C GLN A 105 2.31 16.58 -14.04
N GLY A 106 1.93 16.52 -12.76
CA GLY A 106 0.54 16.63 -12.33
C GLY A 106 -0.26 15.34 -12.54
N GLU A 107 0.41 14.19 -12.45
CA GLU A 107 -0.24 12.88 -12.49
C GLU A 107 -1.22 12.71 -11.33
N LEU A 108 -2.34 12.05 -11.61
CA LEU A 108 -3.24 11.57 -10.57
C LEU A 108 -2.63 10.31 -9.94
N ILE A 109 -2.08 10.43 -8.73
CA ILE A 109 -1.56 9.29 -7.96
C ILE A 109 -2.57 8.93 -6.88
N VAL A 110 -3.11 7.71 -6.98
CA VAL A 110 -4.05 7.15 -6.02
C VAL A 110 -3.34 6.05 -5.23
N ASP A 111 -3.10 6.30 -3.95
CA ASP A 111 -2.68 5.24 -3.04
C ASP A 111 -3.94 4.50 -2.55
N VAL A 112 -4.10 3.25 -2.97
CA VAL A 112 -5.30 2.45 -2.71
C VAL A 112 -5.29 1.70 -1.39
N HIS A 113 -4.19 1.79 -0.61
CA HIS A 113 -4.05 1.01 0.61
C HIS A 113 -3.09 1.67 1.59
N SER A 114 -3.58 2.69 2.29
CA SER A 114 -2.80 3.40 3.30
C SER A 114 -3.33 3.17 4.72
N HIS A 115 -2.47 3.40 5.70
CA HIS A 115 -2.77 3.21 7.12
C HIS A 115 -2.15 4.33 7.97
N HIS A 116 -2.82 4.67 9.06
CA HIS A 116 -2.22 5.33 10.21
C HIS A 116 -2.88 4.77 11.46
N VAL A 117 -2.36 5.07 12.64
CA VAL A 117 -2.95 4.65 13.91
C VAL A 117 -3.33 5.85 14.76
N MET A 118 -4.14 5.60 15.80
CA MET A 118 -4.37 6.50 16.93
C MET A 118 -3.46 6.06 18.08
N PRO A 119 -2.30 6.72 18.31
CA PRO A 119 -1.28 6.23 19.25
C PRO A 119 -1.79 6.02 20.69
N ASP A 120 -2.73 6.85 21.12
CA ASP A 120 -3.35 6.81 22.46
C ASP A 120 -4.61 5.93 22.53
N GLY A 121 -4.94 5.19 21.46
CA GLY A 121 -6.14 4.39 21.37
C GLY A 121 -6.15 3.15 22.29
N PRO A 122 -7.33 2.62 22.65
CA PRO A 122 -7.47 1.48 23.57
C PRO A 122 -6.79 0.20 23.08
N TRP A 123 -6.70 0.00 21.77
CA TRP A 123 -6.04 -1.13 21.10
C TRP A 123 -4.62 -1.43 21.61
N ARG A 124 -3.90 -0.39 22.07
CA ARG A 124 -2.59 -0.48 22.75
C ARG A 124 -2.58 -1.47 23.92
N HIS A 125 -3.72 -1.69 24.55
CA HIS A 125 -3.87 -2.49 25.76
C HIS A 125 -4.80 -3.69 25.57
N THR A 126 -5.76 -3.58 24.66
CA THR A 126 -6.80 -4.60 24.40
C THR A 126 -6.40 -5.57 23.29
N ALA A 127 -5.44 -5.22 22.43
CA ALA A 127 -5.12 -5.94 21.20
C ALA A 127 -3.60 -6.21 21.05
N PRO A 128 -2.99 -7.06 21.91
CA PRO A 128 -1.53 -7.28 21.92
C PRO A 128 -0.98 -7.82 20.59
N ASP A 129 -1.74 -8.64 19.87
CA ASP A 129 -1.30 -9.14 18.55
C ASP A 129 -1.33 -8.04 17.49
N THR A 130 -2.32 -7.15 17.52
CA THR A 130 -2.39 -5.96 16.65
C THR A 130 -1.27 -4.97 16.97
N VAL A 131 -0.95 -4.78 18.26
CA VAL A 131 0.21 -3.99 18.70
C VAL A 131 1.50 -4.50 18.08
N ARG A 132 1.75 -5.81 18.14
CA ARG A 132 2.93 -6.42 17.52
C ARG A 132 2.94 -6.23 16.00
N LEU A 133 1.80 -6.49 15.34
CA LEU A 133 1.64 -6.31 13.89
C LEU A 133 2.02 -4.89 13.46
N VAL A 134 1.48 -3.87 14.14
CA VAL A 134 1.77 -2.47 13.81
C VAL A 134 3.24 -2.15 14.09
N GLN A 135 3.79 -2.57 15.22
CA GLN A 135 5.18 -2.31 15.59
C GLN A 135 6.19 -2.78 14.54
N ASP A 136 5.94 -3.94 13.94
CA ASP A 136 6.81 -4.51 12.91
C ASP A 136 6.77 -3.72 11.58
N MET A 137 5.77 -2.86 11.39
CA MET A 137 5.56 -2.05 10.19
C MET A 137 5.86 -0.55 10.38
N LEU A 138 6.12 -0.10 11.61
CA LEU A 138 6.30 1.33 11.89
C LEU A 138 7.51 1.92 11.16
N PRO A 139 7.37 3.10 10.54
CA PRO A 139 8.50 3.83 10.01
C PRO A 139 9.38 4.37 11.15
N GLN A 140 10.66 4.59 10.86
CA GLN A 140 11.58 5.21 11.81
C GLN A 140 11.57 6.73 11.62
N CYS A 141 10.92 7.46 12.54
CA CYS A 141 10.86 8.93 12.52
C CYS A 141 11.60 9.61 13.68
N GLY A 142 12.12 8.84 14.65
CA GLY A 142 12.85 9.36 15.82
C GLY A 142 11.98 9.89 16.96
N ALA A 143 10.66 9.67 16.92
CA ALA A 143 9.77 9.98 18.04
C ALA A 143 10.07 9.11 19.27
N ALA A 144 9.77 9.65 20.46
CA ALA A 144 9.97 8.93 21.73
C ALA A 144 9.01 7.74 21.88
N ASP A 145 7.74 7.93 21.49
CA ASP A 145 6.82 6.82 21.24
C ASP A 145 6.87 6.47 19.75
N PRO A 146 7.29 5.25 19.36
CA PRO A 146 7.34 4.84 17.96
C PRO A 146 6.01 4.94 17.22
N PHE A 147 4.86 4.79 17.89
CA PHE A 147 3.55 4.85 17.24
C PHE A 147 3.22 6.26 16.72
N GLU A 148 3.85 7.29 17.26
CA GLU A 148 3.73 8.67 16.73
C GLU A 148 4.26 8.80 15.30
N CYS A 149 5.18 7.91 14.90
CA CYS A 149 5.67 7.85 13.52
C CYS A 149 4.60 7.42 12.51
N ALA A 150 3.48 6.88 12.97
CA ALA A 150 2.31 6.57 12.15
C ALA A 150 1.04 7.24 12.69
N SER A 151 1.18 8.37 13.39
CA SER A 151 0.04 9.19 13.82
C SER A 151 -0.70 9.81 12.63
N ARG A 152 -1.91 10.33 12.86
CA ARG A 152 -2.65 11.13 11.85
C ARG A 152 -1.80 12.27 11.27
N ALA A 153 -1.01 12.95 12.11
CA ALA A 153 -0.18 14.07 11.67
C ALA A 153 0.98 13.61 10.79
N ALA A 154 1.68 12.54 11.20
CA ALA A 154 2.72 11.93 10.39
C ALA A 154 2.16 11.44 9.04
N TYR A 155 1.01 10.77 9.06
CA TYR A 155 0.31 10.30 7.88
C TYR A 155 -0.01 11.41 6.88
N LEU A 156 -0.64 12.50 7.31
CA LEU A 156 -1.01 13.60 6.40
C LEU A 156 0.20 14.33 5.85
N HIS A 157 1.25 14.49 6.66
CA HIS A 157 2.54 15.01 6.20
C HIS A 157 3.12 14.09 5.13
N ASP A 158 3.28 12.80 5.42
CA ASP A 158 3.98 11.88 4.55
C ASP A 158 3.22 11.65 3.23
N MET A 159 1.90 11.52 3.29
CA MET A 159 1.07 11.33 2.11
C MET A 159 0.98 12.58 1.24
N PHE A 160 0.76 13.77 1.83
CA PHE A 160 0.39 14.94 1.03
C PHE A 160 1.43 16.04 0.96
N LEU A 161 2.50 15.98 1.77
CA LEU A 161 3.59 16.96 1.78
C LEU A 161 4.95 16.33 1.45
N ALA A 162 5.14 15.04 1.72
CA ALA A 162 6.39 14.32 1.44
C ALA A 162 6.27 13.27 0.32
N SER A 163 5.12 13.22 -0.37
CA SER A 163 4.91 12.37 -1.54
C SER A 163 4.04 13.08 -2.58
N ASP A 164 4.05 12.57 -3.82
CA ASP A 164 3.19 13.06 -4.92
C ASP A 164 1.75 12.48 -4.86
N THR A 165 1.38 11.78 -3.78
CA THR A 165 0.05 11.17 -3.64
C THR A 165 -1.04 12.23 -3.75
N THR A 166 -1.92 12.07 -4.74
CA THR A 166 -3.05 12.99 -4.93
C THR A 166 -4.20 12.62 -4.02
N LEU A 167 -4.56 11.33 -3.98
CA LEU A 167 -5.66 10.78 -3.20
C LEU A 167 -5.23 9.48 -2.51
N ALA A 168 -5.68 9.29 -1.27
CA ALA A 168 -5.35 8.12 -0.47
C ALA A 168 -6.61 7.41 0.03
N LEU A 169 -6.62 6.08 -0.02
CA LEU A 169 -7.67 5.23 0.53
C LEU A 169 -7.20 4.70 1.89
N LEU A 170 -7.73 5.33 2.95
CA LEU A 170 -7.39 5.07 4.33
C LEU A 170 -8.16 3.87 4.85
N SER A 171 -7.42 2.89 5.35
CA SER A 171 -7.94 1.66 5.95
C SER A 171 -7.44 1.50 7.37
N ASP A 172 -8.23 0.82 8.20
CA ASP A 172 -7.69 0.19 9.41
C ASP A 172 -6.93 -1.10 9.05
N VAL A 173 -6.14 -1.57 10.00
CA VAL A 173 -5.60 -2.94 10.02
C VAL A 173 -6.69 -3.93 10.47
N PRO A 174 -6.44 -5.25 10.44
CA PRO A 174 -7.41 -6.24 10.90
C PRO A 174 -7.83 -6.01 12.38
N SER A 175 -9.12 -5.73 12.60
CA SER A 175 -9.72 -5.42 13.91
C SER A 175 -11.17 -5.93 14.01
N THR A 176 -11.64 -6.28 15.22
CA THR A 176 -12.97 -6.85 15.46
C THR A 176 -14.01 -5.82 15.93
N GLY A 177 -13.54 -4.63 16.30
CA GLY A 177 -14.38 -3.50 16.72
C GLY A 177 -13.57 -2.28 17.17
N PRO A 178 -14.24 -1.24 17.68
CA PRO A 178 -13.55 0.00 18.06
C PRO A 178 -12.50 -0.15 19.16
N ASP A 179 -12.67 -1.13 20.04
CA ASP A 179 -11.76 -1.32 21.19
C ASP A 179 -10.41 -1.92 20.80
N ASP A 180 -10.34 -2.70 19.71
CA ASP A 180 -9.11 -3.36 19.22
C ASP A 180 -8.58 -2.77 17.89
N ALA A 181 -9.31 -1.81 17.32
CA ALA A 181 -8.94 -1.07 16.11
C ALA A 181 -7.89 0.02 16.41
N PRO A 182 -6.72 0.00 15.75
CA PRO A 182 -5.78 1.12 15.77
C PRO A 182 -6.32 2.37 15.09
N LEU A 183 -7.21 2.19 14.11
CA LEU A 183 -7.93 3.28 13.46
C LEU A 183 -9.43 2.94 13.36
N PRO A 184 -10.21 3.14 14.44
CA PRO A 184 -11.65 2.98 14.39
C PRO A 184 -12.27 3.85 13.31
N PHE A 185 -13.39 3.42 12.72
CA PHE A 185 -14.02 4.13 11.59
C PHE A 185 -14.31 5.62 11.88
N GLY A 186 -14.71 5.96 13.11
CA GLY A 186 -14.92 7.34 13.53
C GLY A 186 -13.65 8.20 13.45
N ASP A 187 -12.49 7.64 13.80
CA ASP A 187 -11.20 8.30 13.69
C ASP A 187 -10.70 8.39 12.24
N ALA A 188 -10.97 7.39 11.42
CA ALA A 188 -10.72 7.44 9.97
C ALA A 188 -11.52 8.58 9.31
N LEU A 189 -12.81 8.70 9.65
CA LEU A 189 -13.65 9.81 9.20
C LEU A 189 -13.13 11.15 9.71
N GLY A 190 -12.68 11.22 10.96
CA GLY A 190 -12.01 12.41 11.50
C GLY A 190 -10.75 12.80 10.71
N THR A 191 -9.97 11.83 10.24
CA THR A 191 -8.81 12.07 9.36
C THR A 191 -9.24 12.61 8.01
N GLN A 192 -10.27 12.05 7.38
CA GLN A 192 -10.83 12.58 6.13
C GLN A 192 -11.29 14.02 6.30
N GLN A 193 -12.14 14.30 7.28
CA GLN A 193 -12.69 15.64 7.52
C GLN A 193 -11.60 16.66 7.82
N PHE A 194 -10.57 16.26 8.55
CA PHE A 194 -9.42 17.14 8.80
C PHE A 194 -8.63 17.40 7.51
N ALA A 195 -8.39 16.39 6.67
CA ALA A 195 -7.75 16.59 5.37
C ALA A 195 -8.57 17.52 4.47
N ASP A 196 -9.90 17.35 4.43
CA ASP A 196 -10.81 18.22 3.67
C ASP A 196 -10.82 19.66 4.21
N SER A 197 -10.63 19.85 5.51
CA SER A 197 -10.51 21.20 6.10
C SER A 197 -9.23 21.94 5.67
N LEU A 198 -8.20 21.19 5.23
CA LEU A 198 -6.92 21.72 4.76
C LEU A 198 -6.90 21.95 3.25
N THR A 199 -7.87 21.42 2.51
CA THR A 199 -7.97 21.56 1.05
C THR A 199 -8.87 22.73 0.67
N HIS A 200 -8.62 23.28 -0.52
CA HIS A 200 -9.42 24.38 -1.08
C HIS A 200 -10.24 23.87 -2.26
N GLY A 201 -11.35 24.55 -2.58
CA GLY A 201 -12.16 24.23 -3.75
C GLY A 201 -12.99 22.94 -3.63
N GLY A 202 -13.17 22.41 -2.41
CA GLY A 202 -13.96 21.19 -2.17
C GLY A 202 -13.26 19.91 -2.63
N ALA A 203 -11.94 19.91 -2.74
CA ALA A 203 -11.18 18.73 -3.13
C ALA A 203 -11.10 17.72 -1.97
N GLU A 204 -11.62 16.51 -2.19
CA GLU A 204 -11.45 15.38 -1.28
C GLU A 204 -10.13 14.66 -1.61
N ARG A 205 -9.27 14.47 -0.60
CA ARG A 205 -7.97 13.78 -0.77
C ARG A 205 -7.86 12.47 0.00
N VAL A 206 -8.78 12.20 0.92
CA VAL A 206 -8.81 10.97 1.71
C VAL A 206 -10.17 10.31 1.56
N LEU A 207 -10.18 9.07 1.08
CA LEU A 207 -11.36 8.21 1.07
C LEU A 207 -11.21 7.17 2.19
N VAL A 208 -12.31 6.84 2.88
CA VAL A 208 -12.26 5.94 4.04
C VAL A 208 -12.86 4.58 3.74
N HIS A 209 -12.13 3.54 4.11
CA HIS A 209 -12.64 2.19 4.17
C HIS A 209 -13.22 1.90 5.55
N ASN A 210 -14.29 1.11 5.59
CA ASN A 210 -14.72 0.46 6.82
C ASN A 210 -14.27 -1.02 6.81
N VAL A 211 -13.42 -1.40 7.76
CA VAL A 211 -12.97 -2.80 7.92
C VAL A 211 -14.04 -3.60 8.65
N ILE A 212 -14.41 -4.75 8.07
CA ILE A 212 -15.41 -5.67 8.59
C ILE A 212 -14.74 -7.00 8.94
N ALA A 213 -15.07 -7.52 10.11
CA ALA A 213 -14.62 -8.82 10.62
C ALA A 213 -15.83 -9.79 10.70
N PRO A 214 -16.33 -10.30 9.58
CA PRO A 214 -17.63 -10.97 9.52
C PRO A 214 -17.66 -12.33 10.22
N ASN A 215 -16.50 -12.97 10.39
CA ASN A 215 -16.32 -14.25 11.10
C ASN A 215 -16.06 -14.10 12.61
N PHE A 216 -16.05 -12.87 13.15
CA PHE A 216 -15.91 -12.62 14.58
C PHE A 216 -17.26 -12.23 15.20
N GLY A 217 -17.78 -13.12 16.06
CA GLY A 217 -19.09 -12.94 16.70
C GLY A 217 -20.26 -13.27 15.77
N ASP A 218 -21.42 -12.67 16.03
CA ASP A 218 -22.61 -12.85 15.17
C ASP A 218 -22.48 -12.01 13.90
N VAL A 219 -22.48 -12.68 12.74
CA VAL A 219 -22.44 -12.03 11.42
C VAL A 219 -23.53 -10.98 11.26
N ARG A 220 -24.73 -11.17 11.81
CA ARG A 220 -25.82 -10.19 11.72
C ARG A 220 -25.44 -8.87 12.38
N ALA A 221 -24.86 -8.94 13.56
CA ALA A 221 -24.37 -7.75 14.26
C ALA A 221 -23.25 -7.03 13.49
N ARG A 222 -22.43 -7.77 12.72
CA ARG A 222 -21.42 -7.16 11.84
C ARG A 222 -22.07 -6.44 10.65
N LEU A 223 -23.11 -7.04 10.06
CA LEU A 223 -23.88 -6.45 8.97
C LEU A 223 -24.64 -5.19 9.42
N ASP A 224 -25.20 -5.18 10.64
CA ASP A 224 -25.82 -3.98 11.22
C ASP A 224 -24.80 -2.84 11.38
N GLY A 225 -23.55 -3.16 11.72
CA GLY A 225 -22.44 -2.20 11.75
C GLY A 225 -22.12 -1.60 10.37
N MET A 226 -22.28 -2.38 9.29
CA MET A 226 -22.18 -1.85 7.92
C MET A 226 -23.28 -0.81 7.65
N GLU A 227 -24.51 -1.05 8.11
CA GLU A 227 -25.59 -0.07 7.95
C GLU A 227 -25.29 1.24 8.68
N ALA A 228 -24.81 1.15 9.93
CA ALA A 228 -24.48 2.31 10.75
C ALA A 228 -23.37 3.17 10.11
N THR A 229 -22.34 2.53 9.55
CA THR A 229 -21.24 3.25 8.87
C THR A 229 -21.67 3.78 7.50
N ALA A 230 -22.44 3.03 6.72
CA ALA A 230 -22.98 3.51 5.43
C ALA A 230 -23.95 4.70 5.60
N ALA A 231 -24.68 4.78 6.72
CA ALA A 231 -25.56 5.91 7.03
C ALA A 231 -24.81 7.25 7.13
N THR A 232 -23.50 7.24 7.38
CA THR A 232 -22.66 8.45 7.34
C THR A 232 -22.49 9.00 5.93
N ARG A 233 -22.72 8.19 4.88
CA ARG A 233 -22.50 8.52 3.46
C ARG A 233 -21.03 8.78 3.08
N HIS A 234 -20.09 8.50 3.99
CA HIS A 234 -18.65 8.71 3.78
C HIS A 234 -17.85 7.43 3.48
N VAL A 235 -18.46 6.24 3.63
CA VAL A 235 -17.79 4.96 3.34
C VAL A 235 -17.53 4.83 1.84
N ALA A 236 -16.25 4.82 1.45
CA ALA A 236 -15.86 4.62 0.06
C ALA A 236 -15.89 3.13 -0.35
N ALA A 237 -15.49 2.25 0.57
CA ALA A 237 -15.56 0.81 0.40
C ALA A 237 -15.64 0.08 1.75
N PHE A 238 -16.24 -1.10 1.72
CA PHE A 238 -16.07 -2.07 2.81
C PHE A 238 -14.83 -2.92 2.54
N LYS A 239 -14.08 -3.26 3.59
CA LYS A 239 -12.87 -4.06 3.47
C LYS A 239 -12.89 -5.27 4.40
N VAL A 240 -12.39 -6.39 3.92
CA VAL A 240 -12.27 -7.63 4.68
C VAL A 240 -10.86 -8.22 4.58
N TYR A 241 -10.46 -8.91 5.63
CA TYR A 241 -9.25 -9.72 5.67
C TYR A 241 -9.66 -11.18 5.77
N THR A 242 -9.82 -11.85 4.62
CA THR A 242 -10.38 -13.22 4.55
C THR A 242 -9.52 -14.26 5.24
N ALA A 243 -8.20 -14.04 5.29
CA ALA A 243 -7.26 -14.91 5.99
C ALA A 243 -7.16 -14.65 7.49
N TRP A 244 -7.85 -13.63 8.00
CA TRP A 244 -7.89 -13.32 9.41
C TRP A 244 -9.14 -13.93 10.06
N GLY A 245 -9.00 -14.51 11.24
CA GLY A 245 -10.12 -15.13 11.91
C GLY A 245 -9.82 -15.76 13.27
N PRO A 246 -10.87 -16.16 14.01
CA PRO A 246 -10.74 -16.75 15.32
C PRO A 246 -9.89 -18.03 15.25
N ASN A 247 -8.95 -18.19 16.18
CA ASN A 247 -8.01 -19.30 16.20
C ASN A 247 -7.20 -19.47 14.90
N GLN A 248 -6.92 -18.38 14.17
CA GLN A 248 -6.23 -18.40 12.87
C GLN A 248 -6.97 -19.19 11.78
N HIS A 249 -8.30 -19.23 11.84
CA HIS A 249 -9.14 -19.82 10.79
C HIS A 249 -9.87 -18.70 10.05
N GLY A 250 -9.50 -18.49 8.79
CA GLY A 250 -10.12 -17.48 7.94
C GLY A 250 -11.51 -17.88 7.43
N PHE A 251 -11.97 -17.20 6.40
CA PHE A 251 -13.20 -17.52 5.67
C PHE A 251 -13.01 -17.26 4.18
N ALA A 252 -13.76 -17.98 3.34
CA ALA A 252 -13.77 -17.71 1.90
C ALA A 252 -14.72 -16.55 1.58
N LEU A 253 -14.35 -15.68 0.64
CA LEU A 253 -15.18 -14.55 0.25
C LEU A 253 -16.50 -14.99 -0.41
N ASP A 254 -16.52 -16.15 -1.05
CA ASP A 254 -17.70 -16.79 -1.63
C ASP A 254 -18.43 -17.73 -0.66
N ASP A 255 -18.07 -17.74 0.63
CA ASP A 255 -18.77 -18.50 1.66
C ASP A 255 -20.22 -17.98 1.83
N PRO A 256 -21.25 -18.83 1.66
CA PRO A 256 -22.65 -18.41 1.77
C PRO A 256 -23.09 -17.99 3.18
N ALA A 257 -22.36 -18.37 4.22
CA ALA A 257 -22.65 -18.04 5.60
C ALA A 257 -21.92 -16.77 6.09
N VAL A 258 -20.77 -16.42 5.49
CA VAL A 258 -19.90 -15.33 5.97
C VAL A 258 -19.61 -14.30 4.88
N GLY A 259 -19.02 -14.72 3.76
CA GLY A 259 -18.52 -13.82 2.71
C GLY A 259 -19.63 -13.21 1.86
N LEU A 260 -20.49 -14.03 1.26
CA LEU A 260 -21.59 -13.55 0.41
C LEU A 260 -22.57 -12.61 1.12
N PRO A 261 -22.94 -12.83 2.40
CA PRO A 261 -23.76 -11.87 3.16
C PRO A 261 -23.14 -10.46 3.25
N VAL A 262 -21.81 -10.35 3.38
CA VAL A 262 -21.11 -9.05 3.40
C VAL A 262 -21.21 -8.36 2.04
N LEU A 263 -20.95 -9.09 0.96
CA LEU A 263 -21.05 -8.55 -0.40
C LEU A 263 -22.48 -8.10 -0.73
N GLN A 264 -23.48 -8.91 -0.36
CA GLN A 264 -24.88 -8.55 -0.55
C GLN A 264 -25.27 -7.31 0.27
N LYS A 265 -24.86 -7.23 1.54
CA LYS A 265 -25.14 -6.07 2.38
C LYS A 265 -24.50 -4.80 1.82
N ALA A 266 -23.25 -4.86 1.34
CA ALA A 266 -22.59 -3.74 0.70
C ALA A 266 -23.37 -3.25 -0.54
N HIS A 267 -23.81 -4.20 -1.38
CA HIS A 267 -24.66 -3.92 -2.54
C HIS A 267 -25.97 -3.24 -2.14
N ASP A 268 -26.69 -3.79 -1.16
CA ASP A 268 -27.98 -3.26 -0.68
C ASP A 268 -27.84 -1.84 -0.11
N LEU A 269 -26.70 -1.55 0.52
CA LEU A 269 -26.36 -0.22 1.05
C LEU A 269 -25.91 0.77 -0.03
N GLY A 270 -25.74 0.32 -1.28
CA GLY A 270 -25.28 1.13 -2.40
C GLY A 270 -23.77 1.42 -2.39
N VAL A 271 -22.99 0.72 -1.56
CA VAL A 271 -21.52 0.80 -1.53
C VAL A 271 -20.97 -0.19 -2.56
N LYS A 272 -20.59 0.31 -3.73
CA LYS A 272 -20.28 -0.51 -4.91
C LYS A 272 -18.92 -1.21 -4.85
N VAL A 273 -18.07 -0.84 -3.91
CA VAL A 273 -16.70 -1.34 -3.82
C VAL A 273 -16.53 -2.12 -2.52
N CYS A 274 -16.08 -3.37 -2.66
CA CYS A 274 -15.61 -4.21 -1.57
C CYS A 274 -14.16 -4.62 -1.84
N ILE A 275 -13.32 -4.52 -0.81
CA ILE A 275 -11.90 -4.83 -0.88
C ILE A 275 -11.65 -6.08 -0.05
N ALA A 276 -11.00 -7.07 -0.63
CA ALA A 276 -10.52 -8.24 0.10
C ALA A 276 -9.00 -8.26 0.07
N HIS A 277 -8.38 -8.32 1.24
CA HIS A 277 -6.93 -8.53 1.33
C HIS A 277 -6.61 -9.98 0.90
N LYS A 278 -5.85 -10.11 -0.18
CA LYS A 278 -5.46 -11.38 -0.82
C LYS A 278 -3.99 -11.32 -1.23
N GLY A 279 -3.36 -12.47 -1.38
CA GLY A 279 -1.98 -12.60 -1.85
C GLY A 279 -1.03 -13.03 -0.74
N LEU A 280 -0.05 -12.19 -0.42
CA LEU A 280 0.97 -12.52 0.58
C LEU A 280 0.33 -12.58 1.98
N PRO A 281 0.51 -13.69 2.72
CA PRO A 281 -0.05 -13.78 4.06
C PRO A 281 0.70 -12.86 5.02
N LEU A 282 -0.06 -12.06 5.79
CA LEU A 282 0.45 -11.48 7.02
C LEU A 282 0.82 -12.60 8.01
N VAL A 283 1.80 -12.35 8.88
CA VAL A 283 2.25 -13.34 9.86
C VAL A 283 1.05 -13.75 10.74
N HIS A 284 0.87 -15.06 10.94
CA HIS A 284 -0.25 -15.69 11.68
C HIS A 284 -1.61 -15.74 10.97
N PHE A 285 -1.69 -15.35 9.69
CA PHE A 285 -2.93 -15.44 8.92
C PHE A 285 -3.06 -16.82 8.27
N ASP A 286 -4.31 -17.28 8.09
CA ASP A 286 -4.60 -18.54 7.41
C ASP A 286 -4.24 -18.43 5.92
N PRO A 287 -3.16 -19.08 5.45
CA PRO A 287 -2.75 -18.97 4.05
C PRO A 287 -3.81 -19.53 3.08
N THR A 288 -4.70 -20.39 3.55
CA THR A 288 -5.76 -21.02 2.75
C THR A 288 -6.70 -19.98 2.14
N HIS A 289 -6.98 -18.91 2.87
CA HIS A 289 -7.95 -17.88 2.47
C HIS A 289 -7.31 -16.61 1.88
N ASN A 290 -6.00 -16.65 1.57
CA ASN A 290 -5.30 -15.57 0.89
C ASN A 290 -5.27 -15.71 -0.65
N GLY A 291 -5.59 -16.88 -1.18
CA GLY A 291 -5.67 -17.08 -2.63
C GLY A 291 -6.82 -16.29 -3.26
N PRO A 292 -6.71 -15.86 -4.54
CA PRO A 292 -7.73 -15.07 -5.21
C PRO A 292 -8.88 -15.91 -5.79
N ALA A 293 -8.92 -17.22 -5.54
CA ALA A 293 -9.85 -18.14 -6.20
C ALA A 293 -11.33 -17.82 -5.90
N ASP A 294 -11.60 -17.39 -4.68
CA ASP A 294 -12.93 -17.00 -4.17
C ASP A 294 -13.35 -15.57 -4.58
N LEU A 295 -12.47 -14.78 -5.22
CA LEU A 295 -12.84 -13.48 -5.77
C LEU A 295 -13.80 -13.62 -6.95
N VAL A 296 -13.68 -14.70 -7.74
CA VAL A 296 -14.50 -14.94 -8.93
C VAL A 296 -15.96 -15.23 -8.55
N GLY A 297 -16.19 -15.93 -7.43
CA GLY A 297 -17.52 -16.20 -6.90
C GLY A 297 -18.25 -14.97 -6.36
N GLY A 298 -17.50 -13.92 -5.97
CA GLY A 298 -18.04 -12.64 -5.52
C GLY A 298 -18.51 -11.70 -6.65
N VAL A 299 -18.13 -11.99 -7.90
CA VAL A 299 -18.54 -11.24 -9.09
C VAL A 299 -19.66 -12.02 -9.79
N ALA A 300 -20.84 -12.08 -9.18
CA ALA A 300 -22.03 -12.50 -9.92
C ALA A 300 -22.37 -11.40 -10.95
N PRO A 301 -22.69 -11.73 -12.22
CA PRO A 301 -23.16 -10.75 -13.17
C PRO A 301 -24.47 -10.15 -12.64
N VAL A 302 -24.44 -8.85 -12.32
CA VAL A 302 -25.65 -8.10 -12.01
C VAL A 302 -26.51 -8.10 -13.28
N PRO A 303 -27.74 -8.65 -13.26
CA PRO A 303 -28.61 -8.58 -14.44
C PRO A 303 -28.84 -7.11 -14.79
N GLY A 304 -28.37 -6.66 -15.96
CA GLY A 304 -28.62 -5.32 -16.49
C GLY A 304 -27.42 -4.39 -16.64
N HIS A 305 -26.19 -4.83 -16.37
CA HIS A 305 -24.96 -4.07 -16.69
C HIS A 305 -24.07 -4.83 -17.67
N GLU A 306 -24.12 -4.49 -18.96
CA GLU A 306 -23.06 -4.80 -19.92
C GLU A 306 -21.92 -3.78 -19.74
N LEU A 307 -20.67 -4.25 -19.86
CA LEU A 307 -19.46 -3.44 -19.88
C LEU A 307 -19.32 -2.64 -21.18
#